data_AF-A0A382MV74-F1
#
_entry.id   AF-A0A382MV74-F1
#
_cell.length_a   1.000
_cell.length_b   1.000
_cell.length_c   1.000
_cell.angle_alpha   90.00
_cell.angle_beta   90.00
_cell.angle_gamma   90.00
#
_symmetry.space_group_name_H-M   'P 1'
#
loop_
_entity.id
_entity.type
_entity.pdbx_description
1 polymer ?
#
loop_
_entity_poly.entity_id
_entity_poly.type
_entity_poly.pdbx_seq_one_letter_code
_entity_poly.pdbx_strand_id
1 'polypeptide(L)'
;HPSLDNSLAENWLASIGYGSPGSANLINDCEESPGDINGDGILDVLDVILMISIILVLDDDYTMCQEYASDIDSNGTIDILDVILLVNIILGL
;
A
#
# COMPACT_ATOMS: atom_id res chain seq x y z
N HIS A 1 4.40 -23.35 -4.22
CA HIS A 1 5.15 -22.29 -3.52
C HIS A 1 5.16 -22.61 -2.03
N PRO A 2 6.26 -23.13 -1.48
CA PRO A 2 6.34 -23.52 -0.06
C PRO A 2 6.18 -22.35 0.93
N SER A 3 6.20 -21.11 0.46
CA SER A 3 5.92 -19.89 1.24
C SER A 3 4.44 -19.69 1.60
N LEU A 4 3.52 -20.43 0.97
CA LEU A 4 2.06 -20.33 1.21
C LEU A 4 1.52 -21.45 2.12
N ASP A 5 2.28 -22.53 2.31
CA ASP A 5 1.92 -23.63 3.20
C ASP A 5 2.56 -23.39 4.58
N ASN A 6 1.76 -23.02 5.58
CA ASN A 6 2.24 -22.78 6.94
C ASN A 6 1.79 -23.85 7.93
N SER A 7 1.50 -25.05 7.43
CA SER A 7 1.29 -26.25 8.27
C SER A 7 2.56 -26.69 9.00
N LEU A 8 3.74 -26.22 8.57
CA LEU A 8 5.04 -26.47 9.20
C LEU A 8 5.63 -25.18 9.78
N ALA A 9 6.13 -25.26 11.01
CA ALA A 9 6.70 -24.11 11.73
C ALA A 9 7.90 -23.47 11.02
N GLU A 10 8.63 -24.26 10.22
CA GLU A 10 9.78 -23.82 9.43
C GLU A 10 9.41 -22.77 8.37
N ASN A 11 8.15 -22.75 7.93
CA ASN A 11 7.65 -21.81 6.92
C ASN A 11 7.18 -20.48 7.52
N TRP A 12 7.17 -20.34 8.85
CA TRP A 12 6.78 -19.10 9.53
C TRP A 12 7.90 -18.05 9.49
N LEU A 13 9.16 -18.49 9.45
CA LEU A 13 10.34 -17.63 9.30
C LEU A 13 10.47 -17.03 7.88
N ALA A 14 9.75 -17.58 6.89
CA ALA A 14 9.77 -17.11 5.51
C ALA A 14 8.72 -16.01 5.23
N SER A 15 7.90 -15.65 6.22
CA SER A 15 6.86 -14.62 6.11
C SER A 15 7.33 -13.32 6.77
N ILE A 16 7.38 -12.24 6.00
CA ILE A 16 7.52 -10.89 6.54
C ILE A 16 6.21 -10.53 7.28
N GLY A 17 6.28 -10.16 8.57
CA GLY A 17 5.11 -9.68 9.33
C GLY A 17 4.37 -10.68 10.24
N TYR A 18 4.99 -11.80 10.63
CA TYR A 18 4.43 -12.85 11.51
C TYR A 18 3.34 -13.71 10.84
N GLY A 19 3.74 -14.86 10.28
CA GLY A 19 2.80 -15.89 9.84
C GLY A 19 1.94 -16.44 10.99
N SER A 20 0.64 -16.63 10.76
CA SER A 20 -0.31 -17.20 11.72
C SER A 20 -0.36 -18.73 11.58
N PRO A 21 -0.06 -19.53 12.62
CA PRO A 21 -0.10 -20.99 12.55
C PRO A 21 -1.45 -21.54 12.05
N GLY A 22 -1.43 -22.32 10.96
CA GLY A 22 -2.59 -23.06 10.45
C GLY A 22 -3.59 -22.28 9.58
N SER A 23 -3.27 -21.05 9.17
CA SER A 23 -4.10 -20.23 8.27
C SER A 23 -3.26 -19.68 7.12
N ALA A 24 -3.64 -19.82 5.84
CA ALA A 24 -2.80 -19.39 4.70
C ALA A 24 -2.16 -18.01 4.92
N ASN A 25 -0.84 -17.89 4.70
CA ASN A 25 -0.16 -16.59 4.68
C ASN A 25 -0.69 -15.82 3.47
N LEU A 26 -1.45 -14.75 3.70
CA LEU A 26 -1.83 -13.83 2.64
C LEU A 26 -0.58 -13.00 2.31
N ILE A 27 -0.12 -13.12 1.07
CA ILE A 27 0.78 -12.14 0.47
C ILE A 27 -0.04 -10.84 0.48
N ASN A 28 0.51 -9.77 1.06
CA ASN A 28 0.01 -8.38 0.99
C ASN A 28 -1.52 -8.16 1.14
N ASP A 29 -2.03 -8.17 2.36
CA ASP A 29 -3.41 -7.71 2.63
C ASP A 29 -3.43 -6.17 2.81
N CYS A 30 -2.89 -5.43 1.82
CA CYS A 30 -3.16 -4.00 1.73
C CYS A 30 -4.57 -3.85 1.18
N GLU A 31 -5.47 -3.24 1.95
CA GLU A 31 -6.77 -2.82 1.40
C GLU A 31 -6.57 -1.63 0.44
N GLU A 32 -5.46 -0.92 0.59
CA GLU A 32 -5.00 0.17 -0.26
C GLU A 32 -4.61 -0.34 -1.66
N SER A 33 -5.27 0.23 -2.67
CA SER A 33 -4.94 0.06 -4.08
C SER A 33 -4.21 1.30 -4.61
N PRO A 34 -3.53 1.27 -5.77
CA PRO A 34 -2.86 2.45 -6.31
C PRO A 34 -3.81 3.66 -6.38
N GLY A 35 -3.48 4.72 -5.64
CA GLY A 35 -4.28 5.93 -5.48
C GLY A 35 -5.31 5.93 -4.35
N ASP A 36 -5.67 4.79 -3.77
CA ASP A 36 -6.61 4.65 -2.63
C ASP A 36 -5.80 4.51 -1.35
N ILE A 37 -5.41 5.64 -0.79
CA ILE A 37 -4.38 5.74 0.26
C ILE A 37 -4.97 5.52 1.65
N ASN A 38 -6.29 5.68 1.81
CA ASN A 38 -6.98 5.32 3.05
C ASN A 38 -7.61 3.91 3.01
N GLY A 39 -7.57 3.23 1.85
CA GLY A 39 -8.08 1.87 1.67
C GLY A 39 -9.60 1.77 1.77
N ASP A 40 -10.34 2.84 1.48
CA ASP A 40 -11.80 2.83 1.58
C ASP A 40 -12.52 2.40 0.29
N GLY A 41 -11.75 2.15 -0.77
CA GLY A 41 -12.24 1.70 -2.07
C GLY A 41 -12.75 2.84 -2.96
N ILE A 42 -12.60 4.11 -2.55
CA ILE A 42 -13.05 5.29 -3.29
C ILE A 42 -11.85 6.20 -3.58
N LEU A 43 -11.55 6.42 -4.86
CA LEU A 43 -10.56 7.42 -5.26
C LEU A 43 -11.16 8.82 -5.22
N ASP A 44 -10.78 9.63 -4.25
CA ASP A 44 -11.23 11.02 -4.14
C ASP A 44 -10.17 12.00 -3.61
N VAL A 45 -10.62 13.22 -3.28
CA VAL A 45 -9.71 14.30 -2.83
C VAL A 45 -9.05 14.00 -1.47
N LEU A 46 -9.61 13.09 -0.67
CA LEU A 46 -9.02 12.65 0.58
C LEU A 46 -7.69 11.93 0.34
N ASP A 47 -7.61 11.08 -0.69
CA ASP A 47 -6.37 10.42 -1.07
C ASP A 47 -5.30 11.44 -1.47
N VAL A 48 -5.67 12.46 -2.23
CA VAL A 48 -4.75 13.56 -2.61
C VAL A 48 -4.19 14.26 -1.36
N ILE A 49 -5.03 14.51 -0.36
CA ILE A 49 -4.60 15.15 0.90
C ILE A 49 -3.64 14.23 1.67
N LEU A 50 -3.90 12.93 1.71
CA LEU A 50 -3.02 11.95 2.36
C LEU A 50 -1.68 11.84 1.65
N MET A 51 -1.66 11.78 0.32
CA MET A 51 -0.43 11.79 -0.46
C MET A 51 0.42 13.04 -0.19
N ILE A 52 -0.20 14.22 -0.18
CA ILE A 52 0.51 15.47 0.15
C ILE A 52 1.06 15.44 1.57
N SER A 53 0.34 14.83 2.51
CA SER A 53 0.80 14.68 3.90
C SER A 53 2.05 13.79 3.99
N ILE A 54 2.10 12.72 3.19
CA ILE A 54 3.28 11.85 3.04
C ILE A 54 4.45 12.63 2.42
N ILE A 55 4.23 13.36 1.31
CA ILE A 55 5.27 14.15 0.63
C ILE A 55 5.87 15.21 1.54
N LEU A 56 5.03 15.88 2.34
CA LEU A 56 5.46 16.93 3.27
C LEU A 56 6.03 16.37 4.58
N VAL A 57 6.02 15.04 4.75
CA VAL A 57 6.46 14.34 5.96
C VAL A 57 5.81 14.95 7.21
N LEU A 58 4.50 15.22 7.11
CA LEU A 58 3.74 15.79 8.22
C LEU A 58 3.55 14.76 9.36
N ASP A 59 3.54 13.48 8.99
CA ASP A 59 3.57 12.33 9.89
C ASP A 59 4.59 11.30 9.38
N ASP A 60 5.55 10.93 10.22
CA ASP A 60 6.52 9.83 9.96
C ASP A 60 5.88 8.43 10.12
N ASP A 61 4.55 8.36 10.22
CA ASP A 61 3.80 7.16 10.65
C ASP A 61 2.82 6.68 9.56
N TYR A 62 3.19 6.78 8.29
CA TYR A 62 2.45 6.15 7.19
C TYR A 62 2.89 4.69 6.99
N THR A 63 1.97 3.83 6.58
CA THR A 63 2.24 2.39 6.42
C THR A 63 2.92 2.09 5.08
N MET A 64 3.55 0.91 4.97
CA MET A 64 4.06 0.43 3.69
C MET A 64 2.95 0.25 2.64
N CYS A 65 1.71 0.01 3.05
CA CYS A 65 0.58 -0.06 2.12
C CYS A 65 0.23 1.32 1.57
N GLN A 66 0.30 2.36 2.41
CA GLN A 66 0.12 3.75 1.97
C GLN A 66 1.28 4.20 1.08
N GLU A 67 2.51 3.78 1.35
CA GLU A 67 3.65 4.01 0.47
C GLU A 67 3.42 3.40 -0.91
N TYR A 68 2.98 2.13 -0.95
CA TYR A 68 2.63 1.43 -2.18
C TYR A 68 1.50 2.12 -2.96
N ALA A 69 0.44 2.55 -2.26
CA ALA A 69 -0.69 3.23 -2.89
C ALA A 69 -0.33 4.63 -3.41
N SER A 70 0.71 5.25 -2.84
CA SER A 70 1.10 6.62 -3.18
C SER A 70 2.06 6.72 -4.37
N ASP A 71 2.83 5.68 -4.68
CA ASP A 71 3.78 5.63 -5.82
C ASP A 71 3.07 5.16 -7.10
N ILE A 72 2.32 6.09 -7.73
CA ILE A 72 1.41 5.78 -8.83
C ILE A 72 2.17 5.44 -10.11
N ASP A 73 3.32 6.07 -10.36
CA ASP A 73 4.15 5.73 -11.52
C ASP A 73 5.14 4.58 -11.27
N SER A 74 5.17 4.06 -10.03
CA SER A 74 6.00 2.93 -9.60
C SER A 74 7.50 3.19 -9.81
N ASN A 75 7.95 4.43 -9.68
CA ASN A 75 9.35 4.81 -9.83
C ASN A 75 10.15 4.69 -8.52
N GLY A 76 9.47 4.42 -7.41
CA GLY A 76 10.05 4.29 -6.06
C GLY A 76 10.22 5.61 -5.32
N THR A 77 9.65 6.71 -5.83
CA THR A 77 9.65 8.03 -5.20
C THR A 77 8.24 8.57 -5.20
N ILE A 78 7.75 8.99 -4.04
CA ILE A 78 6.44 9.65 -3.93
C ILE A 78 6.66 11.16 -4.02
N ASP A 79 6.22 11.78 -5.12
CA ASP A 79 6.36 13.21 -5.34
C ASP A 79 5.16 13.87 -6.04
N ILE A 80 5.35 15.08 -6.55
CA ILE A 80 4.26 15.85 -7.18
C ILE A 80 3.75 15.21 -8.47
N LEU A 81 4.53 14.34 -9.12
CA LEU A 81 4.09 13.61 -10.29
C LEU A 81 2.98 12.61 -9.93
N ASP A 82 3.11 11.89 -8.82
CA ASP A 82 2.07 10.97 -8.34
C ASP A 82 0.77 11.68 -8.04
N VAL A 83 0.85 12.88 -7.44
CA VAL A 83 -0.32 13.73 -7.17
C VAL A 83 -1.02 14.11 -8.46
N ILE A 84 -0.27 14.49 -9.50
CA ILE A 84 -0.85 14.85 -10.81
C ILE A 84 -1.53 13.63 -11.44
N LEU A 85 -0.91 12.45 -11.35
CA LEU A 85 -1.48 11.21 -11.87
C LEU A 85 -2.77 10.83 -11.15
N LEU A 86 -2.78 10.90 -9.81
CA LEU A 86 -3.98 10.63 -9.01
C LEU A 86 -5.13 11.59 -9.37
N VAL A 87 -4.85 12.90 -9.48
CA VAL A 87 -5.86 13.88 -9.89
C VAL A 87 -6.40 13.59 -11.28
N ASN A 88 -5.57 13.19 -12.23
CA ASN A 88 -6.04 12.80 -13.57
C ASN A 88 -6.96 11.57 -13.50
N ILE A 89 -6.63 10.57 -12.68
CA ILE A 89 -7.47 9.38 -12.47
C ILE A 89 -8.83 9.79 -11.89
N ILE A 90 -8.86 10.62 -10.84
CA ILE A 90 -10.09 11.12 -10.21
C ILE A 90 -10.95 11.91 -11.21
N LEU A 91 -10.31 12.69 -12.10
CA LEU A 91 -11.00 13.48 -13.12
C LEU A 91 -11.37 12.68 -14.38
N GLY A 92 -10.89 11.43 -14.52
CA GLY A 92 -11.12 10.57 -15.68
C GLY A 92 -10.40 11.04 -16.95
N LEU A 93 -9.20 11.58 -16.82
CA LEU A 93 -8.37 12.14 -17.91
C LEU A 93 -7.36 11.15 -18.49
#